data_AF-A0A9Q5FRP2-F1
#
_entry.id   AF-A0A9Q5FRP2-F1
#
_cell.length_a   1.000
_cell.length_b   1.000
_cell.length_c   1.000
_cell.angle_alpha   90.00
_cell.angle_beta   90.00
_cell.angle_gamma   90.00
#
_symmetry.space_group_name_H-M   'P 1'
#
loop_
_entity.id
_entity.type
_entity.pdbx_description
1 polymer ?
#
loop_
_entity_poly.entity_id
_entity_poly.type
_entity_poly.pdbx_seq_one_letter_code
_entity_poly.pdbx_strand_id
1 'polypeptide(L)'
;MNEHTLSMRLERVAAHMPAGARLADIGSDHAYLPVALLRRGAIAAAVAGEVALTPFHAARRTVRENGLEQHISVRHANGLAAIAAQDEISVVSICGMGGETIRDILASGSAHLSGRERLVLQPNGGEQPLRQWLMENHYHILCEELLQENRFYYEIIVAERIGPVSYSAEQLYFGPLQMQARSPLFLGKWQRMLVEKRKVLSNLAQARQAVPEARMEEIAQQARWISELLA
;
A
#
# COMPACT_ATOMS: atom_id res chain seq x y z
N MET A 1 17.48 -5.04 7.83
CA MET A 1 16.71 -6.05 7.07
C MET A 1 17.62 -6.66 6.03
N ASN A 2 17.37 -7.89 5.62
CA ASN A 2 17.98 -8.52 4.45
C ASN A 2 16.97 -9.51 3.87
N GLU A 3 17.29 -10.11 2.72
CA GLU A 3 16.47 -11.09 2.03
C GLU A 3 16.18 -12.37 2.84
N HIS A 4 16.89 -12.58 3.96
CA HIS A 4 16.69 -13.71 4.86
C HIS A 4 15.69 -13.40 5.97
N THR A 5 15.58 -12.13 6.37
CA THR A 5 14.68 -11.68 7.45
C THR A 5 14.00 -10.39 7.02
N LEU A 6 12.77 -10.52 6.54
CA LEU A 6 11.92 -9.38 6.21
C LEU A 6 11.52 -8.65 7.50
N SER A 7 11.22 -7.35 7.39
CA SER A 7 10.52 -6.65 8.49
C SER A 7 9.16 -7.28 8.73
N MET A 8 8.60 -7.06 9.93
CA MET A 8 7.22 -7.48 10.22
C MET A 8 6.25 -6.95 9.16
N ARG A 9 6.43 -5.69 8.72
CA ARG A 9 5.64 -5.08 7.64
C ARG A 9 5.69 -5.90 6.35
N LEU A 10 6.88 -6.26 5.87
CA LEU A 10 7.04 -7.05 4.63
C LEU A 10 6.63 -8.52 4.82
N GLU A 11 6.76 -9.09 6.03
CA GLU A 11 6.20 -10.42 6.33
C GLU A 11 4.68 -10.45 6.23
N ARG A 12 3.99 -9.41 6.72
CA ARG A 12 2.53 -9.31 6.57
C ARG A 12 2.12 -9.13 5.11
N VAL A 13 2.86 -8.34 4.32
CA VAL A 13 2.66 -8.25 2.87
C VAL A 13 2.85 -9.62 2.21
N ALA A 14 3.94 -10.33 2.54
CA ALA A 14 4.25 -11.66 2.03
C ALA A 14 3.14 -12.69 2.33
N ALA A 15 2.47 -12.58 3.49
CA ALA A 15 1.39 -13.48 3.89
C ALA A 15 0.13 -13.39 3.00
N HIS A 16 -0.03 -12.30 2.23
CA HIS A 16 -1.17 -12.13 1.31
C HIS A 16 -0.90 -12.64 -0.10
N MET A 17 0.30 -13.17 -0.36
CA MET A 17 0.68 -13.76 -1.64
C MET A 17 0.00 -15.14 -1.80
N PRO A 18 -0.82 -15.36 -2.84
CA PRO A 18 -1.30 -16.69 -3.19
C PRO A 18 -0.12 -17.62 -3.49
N ALA A 19 -0.26 -18.88 -3.09
CA ALA A 19 0.77 -19.89 -3.37
C ALA A 19 0.99 -20.05 -4.87
N GLY A 20 2.26 -20.06 -5.29
CA GLY A 20 2.65 -20.19 -6.69
C GLY A 20 2.40 -18.93 -7.54
N ALA A 21 2.10 -17.79 -6.92
CA ALA A 21 1.86 -16.54 -7.63
C ALA A 21 3.07 -16.11 -8.49
N ARG A 22 2.80 -15.28 -9.49
CA ARG A 22 3.81 -14.54 -10.26
C ARG A 22 3.72 -13.08 -9.84
N LEU A 23 4.77 -12.59 -9.16
CA LEU A 23 4.76 -11.31 -8.46
C LEU A 23 5.35 -10.19 -9.31
N ALA A 24 4.72 -9.03 -9.33
CA ALA A 24 5.38 -7.77 -9.68
C ALA A 24 5.53 -6.90 -8.43
N ASP A 25 6.77 -6.67 -7.99
CA ASP A 25 7.09 -5.80 -6.85
C ASP A 25 7.60 -4.45 -7.35
N ILE A 26 6.80 -3.40 -7.16
CA ILE A 26 7.03 -2.08 -7.76
C ILE A 26 7.63 -1.13 -6.73
N GLY A 27 8.82 -0.60 -7.05
CA GLY A 27 9.67 0.13 -6.11
C GLY A 27 10.14 -0.79 -4.98
N SER A 28 10.76 -1.89 -5.36
CA SER A 28 11.19 -2.93 -4.45
C SER A 28 12.27 -2.43 -3.49
N ASP A 29 12.15 -2.81 -2.22
CA ASP A 29 13.22 -2.59 -1.24
C ASP A 29 14.34 -3.61 -1.47
N HIS A 30 15.26 -3.27 -2.38
CA HIS A 30 16.44 -4.08 -2.75
C HIS A 30 16.11 -5.51 -3.25
N ALA A 31 14.92 -5.76 -3.78
CA ALA A 31 14.41 -7.08 -4.15
C ALA A 31 14.30 -8.08 -2.97
N TYR A 32 14.26 -7.60 -1.72
CA TYR A 32 14.18 -8.49 -0.56
C TYR A 32 12.88 -9.30 -0.51
N LEU A 33 11.74 -8.69 -0.77
CA LEU A 33 10.44 -9.37 -0.81
C LEU A 33 10.40 -10.50 -1.86
N PRO A 34 10.68 -10.25 -3.16
CA PRO A 34 10.63 -11.31 -4.17
C PRO A 34 11.68 -12.40 -3.93
N VAL A 35 12.89 -12.07 -3.46
CA VAL A 35 13.91 -13.07 -3.13
C VAL A 35 13.46 -13.95 -1.96
N ALA A 36 12.95 -13.36 -0.88
CA ALA A 36 12.48 -14.12 0.28
C ALA A 36 11.33 -15.08 -0.09
N LEU A 37 10.36 -14.60 -0.89
CA LEU A 37 9.21 -15.40 -1.33
C LEU A 37 9.63 -16.57 -2.23
N LEU A 38 10.55 -16.36 -3.17
CA LEU A 38 11.07 -17.44 -4.02
C LEU A 38 11.84 -18.49 -3.22
N ARG A 39 12.69 -18.07 -2.28
CA ARG A 39 13.44 -19.00 -1.42
C ARG A 39 12.54 -19.85 -0.54
N ARG A 40 11.36 -19.33 -0.16
CA ARG A 40 10.33 -20.07 0.58
C ARG A 40 9.44 -20.96 -0.31
N GLY A 41 9.61 -20.92 -1.63
CA GLY A 41 8.73 -21.59 -2.58
C GLY A 41 7.30 -21.02 -2.59
N ALA A 42 7.11 -19.78 -2.13
CA ALA A 42 5.79 -19.17 -2.01
C ALA A 42 5.27 -18.63 -3.36
N ILE A 43 6.18 -18.20 -4.24
CA ILE A 43 5.89 -17.68 -5.57
C ILE A 43 6.69 -18.44 -6.64
N ALA A 44 6.23 -18.42 -7.88
CA ALA A 44 6.86 -19.12 -9.00
C ALA A 44 7.89 -18.26 -9.75
N ALA A 45 7.65 -16.95 -9.84
CA ALA A 45 8.52 -15.98 -10.51
C ALA A 45 8.23 -14.57 -10.01
N ALA A 46 9.14 -13.64 -10.26
CA ALA A 46 8.91 -12.23 -9.95
C ALA A 46 9.50 -11.25 -10.99
N VAL A 47 8.90 -10.07 -11.04
CA VAL A 47 9.46 -8.86 -11.65
C VAL A 47 9.68 -7.85 -10.53
N ALA A 48 10.89 -7.32 -10.39
CA ALA A 48 11.19 -6.21 -9.49
C ALA A 48 11.39 -4.93 -10.32
N GLY A 49 10.49 -3.97 -10.18
CA GLY A 49 10.52 -2.71 -10.93
C GLY A 49 11.13 -1.57 -10.14
N GLU A 50 12.14 -0.90 -10.69
CA GLU A 50 12.82 0.23 -10.06
C GLU A 50 12.88 1.44 -10.98
N VAL A 51 12.54 2.63 -10.46
CA VAL A 51 12.59 3.88 -11.25
C VAL A 51 13.95 4.58 -11.17
N ALA A 52 14.75 4.28 -10.15
CA ALA A 52 16.05 4.90 -9.94
C ALA A 52 17.18 3.88 -10.13
N LEU A 53 18.31 4.33 -10.70
CA LEU A 53 19.45 3.48 -11.03
C LEU A 53 20.10 2.84 -9.79
N THR A 54 20.19 3.58 -8.68
CA THR A 54 20.81 3.05 -7.46
C THR A 54 20.00 1.89 -6.86
N PRO A 55 18.68 2.02 -6.59
CA PRO A 55 17.83 0.87 -6.24
C PRO A 55 17.86 -0.25 -7.27
N PHE A 56 17.79 0.07 -8.57
CA PHE A 56 17.87 -0.91 -9.65
C PHE A 56 19.12 -1.79 -9.58
N HIS A 57 20.29 -1.16 -9.43
CA HIS A 57 21.55 -1.90 -9.31
C HIS A 57 21.64 -2.71 -8.02
N ALA A 58 21.09 -2.19 -6.91
CA ALA A 58 21.04 -2.92 -5.65
C ALA A 58 20.14 -4.15 -5.75
N ALA A 59 18.92 -4.01 -6.27
CA ALA A 59 17.98 -5.12 -6.51
C ALA A 59 18.61 -6.19 -7.42
N ARG A 60 19.23 -5.79 -8.53
CA ARG A 60 19.91 -6.72 -9.45
C ARG A 60 21.06 -7.46 -8.78
N ARG A 61 21.83 -6.77 -7.93
CA ARG A 61 22.90 -7.38 -7.15
C ARG A 61 22.33 -8.42 -6.18
N THR A 62 21.30 -8.09 -5.41
CA THR A 62 20.65 -9.01 -4.45
C THR A 62 20.15 -10.27 -5.15
N VAL A 63 19.45 -10.13 -6.29
CA VAL A 63 18.95 -11.27 -7.07
C VAL A 63 20.10 -12.17 -7.55
N ARG A 64 21.18 -11.58 -8.07
CA ARG A 64 22.36 -12.30 -8.54
C ARG A 64 23.10 -13.02 -7.42
N GLU A 65 23.33 -12.36 -6.29
CA GLU A 65 24.00 -12.95 -5.12
C GLU A 65 23.21 -14.14 -4.53
N ASN A 66 21.89 -14.18 -4.76
CA ASN A 66 21.03 -15.30 -4.39
C ASN A 66 20.83 -16.35 -5.50
N GLY A 67 21.43 -16.16 -6.69
CA GLY A 67 21.32 -17.10 -7.81
C GLY A 67 19.92 -17.20 -8.43
N LEU A 68 19.09 -16.16 -8.30
CA LEU A 68 17.67 -16.19 -8.69
C LEU A 68 17.38 -15.47 -10.02
N GLU A 69 18.40 -15.15 -10.82
CA GLU A 69 18.26 -14.38 -12.08
C GLU A 69 17.35 -15.07 -13.12
N GLN A 70 17.21 -16.40 -13.05
CA GLN A 70 16.29 -17.15 -13.91
C GLN A 70 14.81 -17.01 -13.52
N HIS A 71 14.53 -16.58 -12.29
CA HIS A 71 13.17 -16.50 -11.72
C HIS A 71 12.75 -15.08 -11.38
N ILE A 72 13.70 -14.16 -11.17
CA ILE A 72 13.45 -12.75 -10.88
C ILE A 72 14.03 -11.86 -11.97
N SER A 73 13.15 -11.16 -12.69
CA SER A 73 13.55 -10.12 -13.63
C SER A 73 13.59 -8.77 -12.93
N VAL A 74 14.77 -8.16 -12.82
CA VAL A 74 14.90 -6.77 -12.32
C VAL A 74 14.86 -5.81 -13.49
N ARG A 75 13.95 -4.83 -13.46
CA ARG A 75 13.70 -3.91 -14.57
C ARG A 75 13.76 -2.45 -14.12
N HIS A 76 14.46 -1.64 -14.90
CA HIS A 76 14.50 -0.20 -14.69
C HIS A 76 13.33 0.46 -15.43
N ALA A 77 12.26 0.78 -14.71
CA ALA A 77 11.02 1.28 -15.27
C ALA A 77 10.24 2.11 -14.24
N ASN A 78 9.39 3.02 -14.71
CA ASN A 78 8.51 3.80 -13.86
C ASN A 78 7.21 3.06 -13.58
N GLY A 79 6.95 2.71 -12.32
CA GLY A 79 5.71 2.08 -11.90
C GLY A 79 5.42 0.76 -12.63
N LEU A 80 4.19 0.59 -13.09
CA LEU A 80 3.73 -0.64 -13.76
C LEU A 80 4.31 -0.84 -15.17
N ALA A 81 5.05 0.13 -15.72
CA ALA A 81 5.80 -0.06 -16.97
C ALA A 81 6.87 -1.18 -16.86
N ALA A 82 7.18 -1.61 -15.64
CA ALA A 82 8.00 -2.80 -15.40
C ALA A 82 7.32 -4.10 -15.88
N ILE A 83 5.99 -4.14 -16.02
CA ILE A 83 5.21 -5.35 -16.32
C ILE A 83 4.98 -5.49 -17.83
N ALA A 84 5.23 -6.68 -18.36
CA ALA A 84 4.95 -7.07 -19.72
C ALA A 84 3.94 -8.23 -19.77
N ALA A 85 3.16 -8.34 -20.85
CA ALA A 85 2.07 -9.32 -20.96
C ALA A 85 2.54 -10.77 -20.77
N GLN A 86 3.72 -11.12 -21.30
CA GLN A 86 4.33 -12.45 -21.16
C GLN A 86 4.78 -12.78 -19.72
N ASP A 87 4.79 -11.80 -18.82
CA ASP A 87 5.14 -12.06 -17.42
C ASP A 87 4.02 -12.79 -16.69
N GLU A 88 2.77 -12.75 -17.19
CA GLU A 88 1.62 -13.43 -16.59
C GLU A 88 1.50 -13.14 -15.08
N ILE A 89 1.70 -11.88 -14.70
CA ILE A 89 1.64 -11.44 -13.31
C ILE A 89 0.25 -11.77 -12.75
N SER A 90 0.23 -12.37 -11.56
CA SER A 90 -1.00 -12.70 -10.84
C SER A 90 -1.16 -11.84 -9.57
N VAL A 91 -0.08 -11.21 -9.10
CA VAL A 91 -0.09 -10.31 -7.95
C VAL A 91 0.85 -9.13 -8.17
N VAL A 92 0.41 -7.94 -7.80
CA VAL A 92 1.22 -6.73 -7.77
C VAL A 92 1.37 -6.25 -6.34
N SER A 93 2.60 -6.04 -5.86
CA SER A 93 2.89 -5.36 -4.61
C SER A 93 3.44 -3.95 -4.85
N ILE A 94 2.93 -2.99 -4.08
CA ILE A 94 3.45 -1.62 -4.02
C ILE A 94 3.50 -1.21 -2.55
N CYS A 95 4.70 -1.11 -1.99
CA CYS A 95 4.90 -0.96 -0.55
C CYS A 95 5.80 0.22 -0.20
N GLY A 96 5.59 0.83 0.96
CA GLY A 96 6.48 1.86 1.51
C GLY A 96 6.36 3.24 0.85
N MET A 97 5.32 3.47 0.04
CA MET A 97 5.06 4.74 -0.65
C MET A 97 3.85 5.46 -0.06
N GLY A 98 3.69 6.76 -0.32
CA GLY A 98 2.46 7.48 0.00
C GLY A 98 1.29 6.95 -0.84
N GLY A 99 0.09 6.88 -0.27
CA GLY A 99 -1.08 6.32 -0.94
C GLY A 99 -1.48 7.07 -2.21
N GLU A 100 -1.25 8.37 -2.29
CA GLU A 100 -1.39 9.14 -3.53
C GLU A 100 -0.39 8.72 -4.60
N THR A 101 0.87 8.45 -4.22
CA THR A 101 1.88 7.91 -5.16
C THR A 101 1.48 6.52 -5.65
N ILE A 102 1.00 5.65 -4.77
CA ILE A 102 0.49 4.32 -5.15
C ILE A 102 -0.68 4.46 -6.13
N ARG A 103 -1.65 5.33 -5.81
CA ARG A 103 -2.77 5.66 -6.71
C ARG A 103 -2.26 6.09 -8.08
N ASP A 104 -1.30 7.01 -8.14
CA ASP A 104 -0.82 7.56 -9.40
C ASP A 104 -0.08 6.51 -10.25
N ILE A 105 0.68 5.61 -9.60
CA ILE A 105 1.30 4.45 -10.26
C ILE A 105 0.23 3.52 -10.86
N LEU A 106 -0.81 3.21 -10.10
CA LEU A 106 -1.90 2.35 -10.55
C LEU A 106 -2.71 3.01 -11.68
N ALA A 107 -3.02 4.30 -11.56
CA ALA A 107 -3.78 5.06 -12.54
C ALA A 107 -3.04 5.15 -13.89
N SER A 108 -1.79 5.61 -13.86
CA SER A 108 -0.95 5.79 -15.05
C SER A 108 -0.55 4.45 -15.71
N GLY A 109 -0.42 3.40 -14.90
CA GLY A 109 0.01 2.08 -15.34
C GLY A 109 -1.11 1.07 -15.59
N SER A 110 -2.38 1.49 -15.50
CA SER A 110 -3.54 0.58 -15.58
C SER A 110 -3.58 -0.30 -16.84
N ALA A 111 -3.01 0.18 -17.96
CA ALA A 111 -2.87 -0.58 -19.20
C ALA A 111 -1.95 -1.82 -19.10
N HIS A 112 -1.09 -1.88 -18.08
CA HIS A 112 -0.22 -3.02 -17.80
C HIS A 112 -0.88 -4.09 -16.91
N LEU A 113 -2.08 -3.82 -16.40
CA LEU A 113 -2.85 -4.77 -15.59
C LEU A 113 -3.88 -5.46 -16.46
N SER A 114 -3.98 -6.79 -16.35
CA SER A 114 -5.05 -7.57 -16.99
C SER A 114 -6.39 -7.45 -16.24
N GLY A 115 -6.35 -6.95 -15.00
CA GLY A 115 -7.51 -6.88 -14.11
C GLY A 115 -7.79 -8.19 -13.38
N ARG A 116 -6.93 -9.20 -13.52
CA ARG A 116 -7.01 -10.47 -12.78
C ARG A 116 -6.04 -10.52 -11.61
N GLU A 117 -5.14 -9.55 -11.53
CA GLU A 117 -4.13 -9.47 -10.50
C GLU A 117 -4.74 -9.08 -9.16
N ARG A 118 -4.26 -9.73 -8.10
CA ARG A 118 -4.43 -9.20 -6.74
C ARG A 118 -3.46 -8.04 -6.53
N LEU A 119 -3.96 -6.96 -5.96
CA LEU A 119 -3.15 -5.84 -5.49
C LEU A 119 -2.89 -6.02 -3.99
N VAL A 120 -1.62 -6.01 -3.59
CA VAL A 120 -1.20 -5.99 -2.18
C VAL A 120 -0.47 -4.68 -1.93
N LEU A 121 -1.17 -3.73 -1.33
CA LEU A 121 -0.75 -2.34 -1.25
C LEU A 121 -0.44 -1.96 0.18
N GLN A 122 0.71 -1.34 0.41
CA GLN A 122 1.10 -0.86 1.73
C GLN A 122 1.44 0.63 1.65
N PRO A 123 0.43 1.52 1.81
CA PRO A 123 0.64 2.96 1.89
C PRO A 123 1.22 3.38 3.25
N ASN A 124 2.09 4.40 3.25
CA ASN A 124 2.65 5.05 4.44
C ASN A 124 1.83 6.31 4.87
N GLY A 125 0.53 6.30 4.60
CA GLY A 125 -0.40 7.44 4.71
C GLY A 125 -1.09 7.72 3.38
N GLY A 126 -2.13 8.55 3.38
CA GLY A 126 -2.91 8.82 2.15
C GLY A 126 -3.76 7.61 1.73
N GLU A 127 -4.24 6.83 2.68
CA GLU A 127 -5.01 5.61 2.44
C GLU A 127 -6.38 5.93 1.82
N GLN A 128 -7.01 7.04 2.20
CA GLN A 128 -8.30 7.50 1.65
C GLN A 128 -8.29 7.67 0.12
N PRO A 129 -7.41 8.49 -0.49
CA PRO A 129 -7.40 8.63 -1.95
C PRO A 129 -7.04 7.31 -2.67
N LEU A 130 -6.27 6.43 -2.03
CA LEU A 130 -5.99 5.10 -2.59
C LEU A 130 -7.25 4.22 -2.60
N ARG A 131 -7.99 4.15 -1.49
CA ARG A 131 -9.26 3.40 -1.43
C ARG A 131 -10.29 3.95 -2.41
N GLN A 132 -10.33 5.27 -2.57
CA GLN A 132 -11.24 5.89 -3.52
C GLN A 132 -10.92 5.46 -4.95
N TRP A 133 -9.65 5.46 -5.34
CA TRP A 133 -9.23 4.97 -6.66
C TRP A 133 -9.58 3.49 -6.84
N LEU A 134 -9.36 2.65 -5.82
CA LEU A 134 -9.72 1.23 -5.87
C LEU A 134 -11.23 1.07 -6.14
N MET A 135 -12.07 1.79 -5.41
CA MET A 135 -13.53 1.79 -5.59
C MET A 135 -13.94 2.21 -7.01
N GLU A 136 -13.43 3.35 -7.48
CA GLU A 136 -13.71 3.91 -8.81
C GLU A 136 -13.25 2.98 -9.94
N ASN A 137 -12.24 2.15 -9.68
CA ASN A 137 -11.68 1.18 -10.62
C ASN A 137 -12.17 -0.25 -10.36
N HIS A 138 -13.29 -0.42 -9.66
CA HIS A 138 -13.96 -1.71 -9.47
C HIS A 138 -13.14 -2.76 -8.68
N TYR A 139 -12.19 -2.29 -7.89
CA TYR A 139 -11.43 -3.12 -6.95
C TYR A 139 -12.16 -3.21 -5.62
N HIS A 140 -12.47 -4.44 -5.23
CA HIS A 140 -13.03 -4.76 -3.92
C HIS A 140 -11.88 -4.91 -2.94
N ILE A 141 -12.00 -4.29 -1.76
CA ILE A 141 -11.04 -4.45 -0.67
C ILE A 141 -11.42 -5.75 0.04
N LEU A 142 -10.57 -6.77 -0.10
CA LEU A 142 -10.82 -8.12 0.41
C LEU A 142 -10.24 -8.32 1.80
N CYS A 143 -9.15 -7.64 2.11
CA CYS A 143 -8.50 -7.69 3.41
C CYS A 143 -7.84 -6.36 3.70
N GLU A 144 -7.90 -5.95 4.97
CA GLU A 144 -7.11 -4.86 5.49
C GLU A 144 -6.41 -5.32 6.77
N GLU A 145 -5.13 -5.04 6.87
CA GLU A 145 -4.37 -5.24 8.10
C GLU A 145 -3.82 -3.92 8.62
N LEU A 146 -3.80 -3.80 9.93
CA LEU A 146 -3.16 -2.68 10.61
C LEU A 146 -2.07 -3.26 11.50
N LEU A 147 -0.86 -2.75 11.34
CA LEU A 147 0.28 -3.10 12.17
C LEU A 147 0.92 -1.84 12.74
N GLN A 148 1.57 -2.01 13.88
CA GLN A 148 2.35 -0.96 14.51
C GLN A 148 3.79 -1.44 14.66
N GLU A 149 4.71 -0.69 14.06
CA GLU A 149 6.15 -0.92 14.22
C GLU A 149 6.76 0.39 14.75
N ASN A 150 7.33 0.30 15.96
CA ASN A 150 7.76 1.47 16.73
C ASN A 150 6.61 2.48 16.93
N ARG A 151 6.79 3.72 16.47
CA ARG A 151 5.81 4.81 16.61
C ARG A 151 4.88 4.96 15.41
N PHE A 152 5.00 4.11 14.39
CA PHE A 152 4.31 4.22 13.12
C PHE A 152 3.23 3.16 12.99
N TYR A 153 2.09 3.57 12.43
CA TYR A 153 1.02 2.68 12.02
C TYR A 153 1.13 2.45 10.52
N TYR A 154 1.07 1.20 10.09
CA TYR A 154 1.07 0.84 8.68
C TYR A 154 -0.19 0.06 8.37
N GLU A 155 -0.85 0.43 7.28
CA GLU A 155 -1.97 -0.32 6.73
C GLU A 155 -1.51 -1.13 5.54
N ILE A 156 -2.06 -2.34 5.42
CA ILE A 156 -1.97 -3.17 4.23
C ILE A 156 -3.39 -3.32 3.70
N ILE A 157 -3.57 -3.06 2.41
CA ILE A 157 -4.84 -3.15 1.70
C ILE A 157 -4.66 -4.19 0.61
N VAL A 158 -5.47 -5.25 0.66
CA VAL A 158 -5.51 -6.29 -0.37
C VAL A 158 -6.78 -6.12 -1.17
N ALA A 159 -6.65 -6.00 -2.49
CA ALA A 159 -7.78 -5.75 -3.36
C ALA A 159 -7.73 -6.53 -4.67
N GLU A 160 -8.90 -6.88 -5.21
CA GLU A 160 -9.05 -7.58 -6.50
C GLU A 160 -10.16 -6.91 -7.31
N ARG A 161 -10.03 -6.90 -8.64
CA ARG A 161 -11.04 -6.32 -9.52
C ARG A 161 -12.16 -7.34 -9.75
N ILE A 162 -13.26 -7.15 -9.03
CA ILE A 162 -14.44 -8.04 -9.08
C ILE A 162 -15.59 -7.36 -9.85
N GLY A 163 -15.71 -6.03 -9.75
CA GLY A 163 -16.82 -5.28 -10.32
C GLY A 163 -17.13 -4.03 -9.50
N PRO A 164 -18.21 -3.29 -9.83
CA PRO A 164 -18.59 -2.10 -9.10
C PRO A 164 -18.79 -2.36 -7.59
N VAL A 165 -18.31 -1.44 -6.77
CA VAL A 165 -18.49 -1.41 -5.31
C VAL A 165 -18.64 0.05 -4.89
N SER A 166 -19.32 0.29 -3.76
CA SER A 166 -19.47 1.63 -3.20
C SER A 166 -19.14 1.59 -1.72
N TYR A 167 -18.27 2.51 -1.31
CA TYR A 167 -17.92 2.76 0.09
C TYR A 167 -18.36 4.18 0.46
N SER A 168 -18.84 4.35 1.68
CA SER A 168 -19.08 5.67 2.28
C SER A 168 -17.78 6.46 2.46
N ALA A 169 -17.90 7.78 2.66
CA ALA A 169 -16.74 8.63 2.91
C ALA A 169 -15.96 8.18 4.15
N GLU A 170 -16.67 7.73 5.20
CA GLU A 170 -16.11 7.17 6.42
C GLU A 170 -15.38 5.85 6.14
N GLN A 171 -15.95 4.95 5.34
CA GLN A 171 -15.28 3.70 4.95
C GLN A 171 -14.02 3.95 4.11
N LEU A 172 -14.04 4.93 3.20
CA LEU A 172 -12.83 5.35 2.48
C LEU A 172 -11.79 5.92 3.44
N TYR A 173 -12.21 6.70 4.43
CA TYR A 173 -11.33 7.32 5.41
C TYR A 173 -10.70 6.33 6.38
N PHE A 174 -11.51 5.43 6.96
CA PHE A 174 -11.11 4.51 8.01
C PHE A 174 -10.63 3.14 7.52
N GLY A 175 -11.07 2.74 6.33
CA GLY A 175 -10.99 1.36 5.86
C GLY A 175 -12.27 0.60 6.14
N PRO A 176 -12.98 0.07 5.12
CA PRO A 176 -14.27 -0.58 5.32
C PRO A 176 -14.18 -1.79 6.24
N LEU A 177 -13.11 -2.59 6.11
CA LEU A 177 -12.92 -3.80 6.92
C LEU A 177 -12.34 -3.46 8.28
N GLN A 178 -11.45 -2.46 8.36
CA GLN A 178 -10.93 -1.97 9.64
C GLN A 178 -12.00 -1.37 10.53
N MET A 179 -12.89 -0.56 9.93
CA MET A 179 -14.03 0.06 10.61
C MET A 179 -15.04 -0.98 11.10
N GLN A 180 -15.19 -2.10 10.39
CA GLN A 180 -16.00 -3.23 10.85
C GLN A 180 -15.33 -3.99 12.00
N ALA A 181 -14.02 -4.27 11.88
CA ALA A 181 -13.27 -5.07 12.85
C ALA A 181 -13.02 -4.35 14.18
N ARG A 182 -12.83 -3.01 14.14
CA ARG A 182 -12.59 -2.14 15.31
C ARG A 182 -11.56 -2.71 16.31
N SER A 183 -10.43 -3.20 15.78
CA SER A 183 -9.39 -3.79 16.64
C SER A 183 -8.85 -2.78 17.66
N PRO A 184 -8.30 -3.22 18.82
CA PRO A 184 -7.70 -2.31 19.78
C PRO A 184 -6.60 -1.42 19.17
N LEU A 185 -5.84 -1.97 18.21
CA LEU A 185 -4.82 -1.23 17.50
C LEU A 185 -5.41 -0.14 16.59
N PHE A 186 -6.52 -0.44 15.92
CA PHE A 186 -7.26 0.51 15.10
C PHE A 186 -7.83 1.66 15.93
N LEU A 187 -8.47 1.35 17.06
CA LEU A 187 -8.96 2.36 17.98
C LEU A 187 -7.80 3.22 18.52
N GLY A 188 -6.67 2.59 18.86
CA GLY A 188 -5.45 3.30 19.27
C GLY A 188 -4.88 4.24 18.21
N LYS A 189 -4.84 3.82 16.93
CA LYS A 189 -4.48 4.68 15.79
C LYS A 189 -5.37 5.91 15.77
N TRP A 190 -6.70 5.72 15.80
CA TRP A 190 -7.65 6.81 15.63
C TRP A 190 -7.75 7.74 16.85
N GLN A 191 -7.56 7.23 18.07
CA GLN A 191 -7.39 8.08 19.26
C GLN A 191 -6.20 9.02 19.10
N ARG A 192 -5.05 8.51 18.63
CA ARG A 192 -3.88 9.35 18.36
C ARG A 192 -4.15 10.37 17.25
N MET A 193 -4.75 9.93 16.14
CA MET A 193 -5.10 10.83 15.03
C MET A 193 -6.07 11.94 15.45
N LEU A 194 -7.02 11.66 16.36
CA LEU A 194 -7.92 12.68 16.90
C LEU A 194 -7.16 13.75 17.67
N VAL A 195 -6.22 13.35 18.53
CA VAL A 195 -5.38 14.29 19.28
C VAL A 195 -4.55 15.16 18.32
N GLU A 196 -3.96 14.55 17.30
CA GLU A 196 -3.17 15.27 16.29
C GLU A 196 -4.06 16.27 15.51
N LYS A 197 -5.25 15.88 15.08
CA LYS A 197 -6.20 16.78 14.39
C LYS A 197 -6.68 17.93 15.27
N ARG A 198 -7.01 17.68 16.53
CA ARG A 198 -7.42 18.74 17.47
C ARG A 198 -6.30 19.76 17.70
N LYS A 199 -5.04 19.30 17.78
CA LYS A 199 -3.88 20.19 17.84
C LYS A 199 -3.75 21.04 16.58
N VAL A 200 -3.89 20.43 15.40
CA VAL A 200 -3.85 21.16 14.13
C VAL A 200 -4.96 22.21 14.07
N LEU A 201 -6.21 21.87 14.42
CA LEU A 201 -7.32 22.83 14.46
C LEU A 201 -7.06 23.98 15.43
N SER A 202 -6.55 23.70 16.63
CA SER A 202 -6.20 24.73 17.60
C SER A 202 -5.10 25.68 17.08
N ASN A 203 -4.08 25.12 16.41
CA ASN A 203 -2.99 25.93 15.85
C ASN A 203 -3.48 26.79 14.68
N LEU A 204 -4.36 26.26 13.82
CA LEU A 204 -4.94 27.01 12.71
C LEU A 204 -5.85 28.14 13.20
N ALA A 205 -6.61 27.92 14.28
CA ALA A 205 -7.45 28.97 14.89
C ALA A 205 -6.62 30.12 15.48
N GLN A 206 -5.37 29.87 15.87
CA GLN A 206 -4.44 30.88 16.39
C GLN A 206 -3.56 31.50 15.29
N ALA A 207 -3.60 30.98 14.07
CA ALA A 207 -2.76 31.45 12.98
C ALA A 207 -3.21 32.85 12.52
N ARG A 208 -2.22 33.74 12.31
CA ARG A 208 -2.47 35.10 11.80
C ARG A 208 -2.75 35.13 10.29
N GLN A 209 -2.46 34.05 9.57
CA GLN A 209 -2.68 33.94 8.14
C GLN A 209 -4.02 33.26 7.85
N ALA A 210 -4.71 33.73 6.81
CA ALA A 210 -5.94 33.11 6.32
C ALA A 210 -5.66 31.68 5.85
N VAL A 211 -6.21 30.71 6.58
CA VAL A 211 -6.25 29.31 6.17
C VAL A 211 -7.47 29.15 5.26
N PRO A 212 -7.38 28.45 4.11
CA PRO A 212 -8.55 28.19 3.28
C PRO A 212 -9.65 27.49 4.10
N GLU A 213 -10.86 28.06 4.11
CA GLU A 213 -12.00 27.55 4.89
C GLU A 213 -12.27 26.07 4.62
N ALA A 214 -12.22 25.65 3.35
CA ALA A 214 -12.39 24.27 2.94
C ALA A 214 -11.44 23.29 3.65
N ARG A 215 -10.18 23.69 3.90
CA ARG A 215 -9.21 22.85 4.60
C ARG A 215 -9.53 22.73 6.09
N MET A 216 -10.05 23.79 6.69
CA MET A 216 -10.49 23.75 8.09
C MET A 216 -11.71 22.86 8.25
N GLU A 217 -12.69 22.99 7.36
CA GLU A 217 -13.90 22.15 7.34
C GLU A 217 -13.56 20.67 7.15
N GLU A 218 -12.63 20.35 6.24
CA GLU A 218 -12.18 18.97 6.04
C GLU A 218 -11.58 18.36 7.32
N ILE A 219 -10.66 19.08 7.97
CA ILE A 219 -10.01 18.59 9.19
C ILE A 219 -11.04 18.47 10.33
N ALA A 220 -11.99 19.42 10.42
CA ALA A 220 -13.07 19.37 11.40
C ALA A 220 -14.02 18.20 11.16
N GLN A 221 -14.37 17.92 9.90
CA GLN A 221 -15.18 16.77 9.52
C GLN A 221 -14.49 15.47 9.91
N GLN A 222 -13.21 15.31 9.56
CA GLN A 222 -12.44 14.13 9.93
C GLN A 222 -12.34 13.97 11.46
N ALA A 223 -12.19 15.06 12.22
CA ALA A 223 -12.19 14.99 13.68
C ALA A 223 -13.55 14.59 14.27
N ARG A 224 -14.67 15.02 13.65
CA ARG A 224 -16.02 14.57 14.01
C ARG A 224 -16.20 13.09 13.76
N TRP A 225 -15.90 12.62 12.54
CA TRP A 225 -15.94 11.19 12.19
C TRP A 225 -15.15 10.33 13.17
N ILE A 226 -13.93 10.76 13.55
CA ILE A 226 -13.14 9.99 14.51
C ILE A 226 -13.77 10.01 15.91
N SER A 227 -14.34 11.14 16.33
CA SER A 227 -15.00 11.23 17.64
C SER A 227 -16.24 10.33 17.71
N GLU A 228 -17.04 10.28 16.64
CA GLU A 228 -18.19 9.38 16.50
C GLU A 228 -17.76 7.92 16.43
N LEU A 229 -16.69 7.62 15.70
CA LEU A 229 -16.12 6.28 15.62
C LEU A 229 -15.69 5.77 17.01
N LEU A 230 -15.12 6.64 17.86
CA LEU A 230 -14.57 6.28 19.17
C LEU A 230 -15.58 6.32 20.33
N ALA A 231 -16.78 6.85 20.10
CA ALA A 231 -17.88 6.81 21.05
C ALA A 231 -18.43 5.38 21.22
#